data_AF-A0A522AEA3-F1
#
_entry.id   AF-A0A522AEA3-F1
#
_cell.length_a   1.000
_cell.length_b   1.000
_cell.length_c   1.000
_cell.angle_alpha   90.00
_cell.angle_beta   90.00
_cell.angle_gamma   90.00
#
_symmetry.space_group_name_H-M   'P 1'
#
loop_
_entity.id
_entity.type
_entity.pdbx_description
1 polymer ?
#
loop_
_entity_poly.entity_id
_entity_poly.type
_entity_poly.pdbx_seq_one_letter_code
_entity_poly.pdbx_strand_id
1 'polypeptide(L)'
;MNSHAVTAAIPLREEDVTASWLSAALSTPEAETRVRTAQHDQLVRGAGTKLRIRVDYEHNPRRLPDVLWVKAGWEEHSAHMEEMGVYAREATFYKDFASLVAVRAPACYYVTQDAQGRSAMILEDLISRGAELWECTTPRSVDDVRSLLEGLAQIHALFWQDSRLPRLPGIGVPVDAIGPTAIWCRANGGERLRTILEGPRGALMPAYARNPQRTEKAFWRMVETLDRTNGRCLLHGDPHPG
;
A
#
# COMPACT_ATOMS: atom_id res chain seq x y z
N MET A 1 -12.85 -24.41 19.91
CA MET A 1 -11.43 -24.51 20.33
C MET A 1 -10.64 -23.56 19.46
N ASN A 2 -10.20 -22.44 20.00
CA ASN A 2 -9.46 -21.42 19.24
C ASN A 2 -8.04 -21.95 18.98
N SER A 3 -7.81 -22.40 17.75
CA SER A 3 -6.47 -22.59 17.23
C SER A 3 -5.84 -21.20 17.08
N HIS A 4 -5.02 -20.81 18.05
CA HIS A 4 -4.21 -19.61 17.94
C HIS A 4 -3.14 -19.89 16.88
N ALA A 5 -3.39 -19.45 15.64
CA ALA A 5 -2.34 -19.34 14.65
C ALA A 5 -1.18 -18.55 15.28
N VAL A 6 0.00 -19.16 15.37
CA VAL A 6 1.20 -18.49 15.88
C VAL A 6 1.50 -17.38 14.89
N THR A 7 1.20 -16.14 15.28
CA THR A 7 1.55 -14.98 14.47
C THR A 7 3.04 -14.73 14.66
N ALA A 8 3.83 -14.88 13.59
CA ALA A 8 5.24 -14.52 13.63
C ALA A 8 5.41 -13.06 14.04
N ALA A 9 6.47 -12.77 14.79
CA ALA A 9 6.80 -11.40 15.18
C ALA A 9 7.05 -10.54 13.93
N ILE A 10 6.67 -9.27 13.97
CA ILE A 10 6.93 -8.34 12.86
C ILE A 10 8.44 -8.08 12.78
N PRO A 11 9.09 -8.32 11.62
CA PRO A 11 10.51 -8.03 11.46
C PRO A 11 10.74 -6.51 11.55
N LEU A 12 11.69 -6.10 12.40
CA LEU A 12 11.98 -4.69 12.63
C LEU A 12 13.06 -4.18 11.67
N ARG A 13 13.78 -5.09 11.02
CA ARG A 13 14.82 -4.81 10.04
C ARG A 13 14.77 -5.81 8.89
N GLU A 14 15.44 -5.47 7.80
CA GLU A 14 15.61 -6.34 6.63
C GLU A 14 16.21 -7.70 7.04
N GLU A 15 17.23 -7.69 7.91
CA GLU A 15 17.97 -8.88 8.33
C GLU A 15 17.14 -9.86 9.18
N ASP A 16 16.05 -9.37 9.80
CA ASP A 16 15.14 -10.20 10.59
C ASP A 16 14.31 -11.15 9.70
N VAL A 17 14.26 -10.89 8.39
CA VAL A 17 13.57 -11.72 7.41
C VAL A 17 14.43 -12.94 7.06
N THR A 18 14.47 -13.87 8.01
CA THR A 18 15.26 -15.09 7.99
C THR A 18 14.44 -16.31 7.52
N ALA A 19 15.12 -17.43 7.23
CA ALA A 19 14.47 -18.70 6.91
C ALA A 19 13.54 -19.19 8.06
N SER A 20 13.94 -19.00 9.32
CA SER A 20 13.12 -19.36 10.47
C SER A 20 11.88 -18.47 10.57
N TRP A 21 12.02 -17.16 10.33
CA TRP A 21 10.89 -16.24 10.28
C TRP A 21 9.90 -16.60 9.17
N LEU A 22 10.39 -16.86 7.94
CA LEU A 22 9.55 -17.27 6.82
C LEU A 22 8.84 -18.61 7.10
N SER A 23 9.51 -19.57 7.73
CA SER A 23 8.89 -20.84 8.15
C SER A 23 7.71 -20.60 9.10
N ALA A 24 7.89 -19.73 10.10
CA ALA A 24 6.84 -19.37 11.04
C ALA A 24 5.69 -18.62 10.36
N ALA A 25 6.01 -17.62 9.52
CA ALA A 25 5.02 -16.78 8.84
C ALA A 25 4.19 -17.54 7.79
N LEU A 26 4.80 -18.46 7.04
CA LEU A 26 4.12 -19.20 5.97
C LEU A 26 3.37 -20.44 6.47
N SER A 27 3.68 -20.89 7.68
CA SER A 27 2.97 -21.99 8.34
C SER A 27 1.54 -21.61 8.72
N THR A 28 0.65 -22.59 8.58
CA THR A 28 -0.75 -22.50 9.02
C THR A 28 -1.05 -23.65 9.98
N PRO A 29 -2.12 -23.57 10.80
CA PRO A 29 -2.48 -24.68 11.69
C PRO A 29 -2.64 -26.03 10.97
N GLU A 30 -3.06 -26.02 9.70
CA GLU A 30 -3.32 -27.21 8.89
C GLU A 30 -2.13 -27.65 8.03
N ALA A 31 -1.13 -26.79 7.84
CA ALA A 31 -0.01 -27.04 6.93
C ALA A 31 1.26 -26.29 7.39
N GLU A 32 2.17 -27.04 7.99
CA GLU A 32 3.50 -26.57 8.38
C GLU A 32 4.37 -26.33 7.14
N THR A 33 5.05 -25.19 7.08
CA THR A 33 6.03 -24.85 6.05
C THR A 33 7.40 -24.73 6.68
N ARG A 34 8.41 -25.41 6.11
CA ARG A 34 9.82 -25.28 6.53
C ARG A 34 10.66 -24.76 5.38
N VAL A 35 11.23 -23.59 5.59
CA VAL A 35 12.18 -22.93 4.70
C VAL A 35 13.59 -23.34 5.12
N ARG A 36 14.35 -23.90 4.18
CA ARG A 36 15.75 -24.27 4.39
C ARG A 36 16.65 -23.05 4.29
N THR A 37 16.49 -22.27 3.21
CA THR A 37 17.30 -21.06 2.99
C THR A 37 16.44 -19.92 2.45
N ALA A 38 16.84 -18.71 2.78
CA ALA A 38 16.22 -17.48 2.32
C ALA A 38 17.33 -16.53 1.85
N GLN A 39 17.30 -16.17 0.58
CA GLN A 39 18.29 -15.28 -0.03
C GLN A 39 17.61 -13.97 -0.43
N HIS A 40 18.09 -12.87 0.13
CA HIS A 40 17.66 -11.53 -0.24
C HIS A 40 18.25 -11.18 -1.61
N ASP A 41 17.38 -10.86 -2.56
CA ASP A 41 17.74 -10.70 -3.98
C ASP A 41 17.71 -9.22 -4.38
N GLN A 42 16.60 -8.55 -4.06
CA GLN A 42 16.37 -7.16 -4.46
C GLN A 42 15.67 -6.39 -3.36
N LEU A 43 16.06 -5.14 -3.17
CA LEU A 43 15.40 -4.22 -2.26
C LEU A 43 14.88 -3.00 -3.01
N VAL A 44 13.59 -2.69 -2.82
CA VAL A 44 12.94 -1.49 -3.36
C VAL A 44 12.45 -0.63 -2.20
N ARG A 45 13.13 0.49 -1.98
CA ARG A 45 12.79 1.46 -0.92
C ARG A 45 11.72 2.43 -1.42
N GLY A 46 10.86 2.90 -0.51
CA GLY A 46 9.77 3.83 -0.82
C GLY A 46 8.89 4.08 0.40
N ALA A 47 7.61 4.41 0.19
CA ALA A 47 6.67 4.59 1.30
C ALA A 47 6.64 3.39 2.26
N GLY A 48 6.69 2.18 1.72
CA GLY A 48 7.11 0.97 2.44
C GLY A 48 8.17 0.23 1.62
N THR A 49 9.05 -0.49 2.30
CA THR A 49 10.17 -1.23 1.72
C THR A 49 9.68 -2.59 1.22
N LYS A 50 10.08 -2.98 0.00
CA LYS A 50 9.79 -4.30 -0.58
C LYS A 50 11.11 -5.04 -0.77
N LEU A 51 11.22 -6.21 -0.16
CA LEU A 51 12.37 -7.09 -0.22
C LEU A 51 11.99 -8.35 -0.99
N ARG A 52 12.60 -8.56 -2.15
CA ARG A 52 12.47 -9.78 -2.94
C ARG A 52 13.37 -10.85 -2.35
N ILE A 53 12.81 -12.04 -2.16
CA ILE A 53 13.48 -13.17 -1.51
C ILE A 53 13.32 -14.41 -2.37
N ARG A 54 14.44 -15.10 -2.61
CA ARG A 54 14.43 -16.46 -3.15
C ARG A 54 14.48 -17.46 -1.99
N VAL A 55 13.61 -18.45 -2.05
CA VAL A 55 13.35 -19.38 -0.94
C VAL A 55 13.60 -20.79 -1.43
N ASP A 56 14.41 -21.55 -0.69
CA ASP A 56 14.48 -23.00 -0.83
C ASP A 56 13.71 -23.64 0.32
N TYR A 57 12.78 -24.53 -0.01
CA TYR A 57 11.94 -25.20 0.98
C TYR A 57 12.48 -26.59 1.32
N GLU A 58 12.47 -26.91 2.61
CA GLU A 58 12.58 -28.29 3.06
C GLU A 58 11.21 -28.99 3.03
N HIS A 59 10.14 -28.26 3.36
CA HIS A 59 8.77 -28.77 3.34
C HIS A 59 7.80 -27.65 2.93
N ASN A 60 7.08 -27.84 1.81
CA ASN A 60 6.15 -26.86 1.24
C ASN A 60 4.83 -27.52 0.79
N PRO A 61 3.98 -27.98 1.74
CA PRO A 61 2.73 -28.66 1.43
C PRO A 61 1.71 -27.74 0.72
N ARG A 62 1.85 -26.42 0.87
CA ARG A 62 0.99 -25.40 0.26
C ARG A 62 1.40 -25.04 -1.17
N ARG A 63 2.53 -25.56 -1.67
CA ARG A 63 3.09 -25.25 -3.01
C ARG A 63 3.27 -23.74 -3.23
N LEU A 64 3.81 -23.06 -2.22
CA LEU A 64 4.17 -21.65 -2.29
C LEU A 64 5.30 -21.43 -3.31
N PRO A 65 5.36 -20.27 -3.99
CA PRO A 65 6.43 -19.99 -4.94
C PRO A 65 7.80 -19.84 -4.27
N ASP A 66 8.85 -20.18 -5.00
CA ASP A 66 10.25 -20.04 -4.56
C ASP A 66 10.75 -18.59 -4.62
N VAL A 67 9.94 -17.66 -5.12
CA VAL A 67 10.23 -16.22 -5.14
C VAL A 67 9.06 -15.45 -4.55
N LEU A 68 9.36 -14.67 -3.51
CA LEU A 68 8.38 -13.93 -2.72
C LEU A 68 8.84 -12.49 -2.53
N TRP A 69 7.89 -11.61 -2.21
CA TRP A 69 8.18 -10.26 -1.74
C TRP A 69 7.74 -10.10 -0.29
N VAL A 70 8.63 -9.60 0.56
CA VAL A 70 8.28 -9.14 1.90
C VAL A 70 8.13 -7.63 1.86
N LYS A 71 6.98 -7.12 2.31
CA LYS A 71 6.75 -5.68 2.43
C LYS A 71 6.57 -5.29 3.88
N ALA A 72 7.35 -4.29 4.33
CA ALA A 72 7.35 -3.77 5.69
C ALA A 72 7.91 -2.34 5.74
N GLY A 73 7.78 -1.67 6.88
CA GLY A 73 8.36 -0.35 7.12
C GLY A 73 9.71 -0.43 7.82
N TRP A 74 10.80 -0.18 7.11
CA TRP A 74 12.16 -0.16 7.69
C TRP A 74 12.94 1.14 7.43
N GLU A 75 12.32 2.11 6.75
CA GLU A 75 12.91 3.42 6.51
C GLU A 75 12.72 4.36 7.72
N GLU A 76 13.53 5.42 7.82
CA GLU A 76 13.46 6.43 8.89
C GLU A 76 12.05 7.03 9.05
N HIS A 77 11.33 7.21 7.94
CA HIS A 77 9.96 7.72 7.94
C HIS A 77 8.88 6.71 8.33
N SER A 78 9.23 5.44 8.59
CA SER A 78 8.26 4.36 8.80
C SER A 78 7.37 4.58 10.02
N ALA A 79 7.93 5.08 11.12
CA ALA A 79 7.14 5.40 12.32
C ALA A 79 6.03 6.42 12.01
N HIS A 80 6.31 7.42 11.18
CA HIS A 80 5.30 8.38 10.76
C HIS A 80 4.24 7.75 9.84
N MET A 81 4.63 6.83 8.95
CA MET A 81 3.69 6.10 8.10
C MET A 81 2.78 5.16 8.91
N GLU A 82 3.30 4.55 9.98
CA GLU A 82 2.56 3.74 10.94
C GLU A 82 1.51 4.58 11.68
N GLU A 83 1.91 5.74 12.22
CA GLU A 83 1.01 6.70 12.88
C GLU A 83 -0.09 7.19 11.93
N MET A 84 0.23 7.45 10.67
CA MET A 84 -0.75 7.82 9.64
C MET A 84 -1.62 6.63 9.18
N GLY A 85 -1.35 5.42 9.66
CA GLY A 85 -2.09 4.20 9.34
C GLY A 85 -1.88 3.68 7.91
N VAL A 86 -0.79 4.08 7.24
CA VAL A 86 -0.52 3.70 5.84
C VAL A 86 -0.33 2.18 5.72
N TYR A 87 0.52 1.61 6.57
CA TYR A 87 0.81 0.17 6.56
C TYR A 87 -0.38 -0.66 7.04
N ALA A 88 -1.08 -0.20 8.08
CA ALA A 88 -2.32 -0.79 8.56
C ALA A 88 -3.39 -0.91 7.47
N ARG A 89 -3.57 0.14 6.66
CA ARG A 89 -4.53 0.12 5.53
C ARG A 89 -4.19 -0.94 4.49
N GLU A 90 -2.92 -1.09 4.15
CA GLU A 90 -2.49 -2.13 3.21
C GLU A 90 -2.66 -3.54 3.79
N ALA A 91 -2.33 -3.74 5.07
CA ALA A 91 -2.57 -5.02 5.74
C ALA A 91 -4.06 -5.39 5.76
N THR A 92 -4.91 -4.40 6.04
CA THR A 92 -6.37 -4.55 5.99
C THR A 92 -6.84 -4.87 4.56
N PHE A 93 -6.28 -4.23 3.53
CA PHE A 93 -6.59 -4.55 2.12
C PHE A 93 -6.42 -6.04 1.82
N TYR A 94 -5.24 -6.61 2.11
CA TYR A 94 -4.99 -8.03 1.82
C TYR A 94 -5.81 -8.99 2.70
N LYS A 95 -6.13 -8.58 3.92
CA LYS A 95 -6.92 -9.41 4.85
C LYS A 95 -8.40 -9.45 4.49
N ASP A 96 -8.99 -8.29 4.19
CA ASP A 96 -10.45 -8.12 4.17
C ASP A 96 -11.01 -7.73 2.79
N PHE A 97 -10.20 -7.15 1.89
CA PHE A 97 -10.70 -6.54 0.65
C PHE A 97 -10.22 -7.20 -0.63
N ALA A 98 -9.00 -7.76 -0.66
CA ALA A 98 -8.40 -8.28 -1.89
C ALA A 98 -9.27 -9.35 -2.58
N SER A 99 -10.05 -10.11 -1.81
CA SER A 99 -11.01 -11.11 -2.34
C SER A 99 -12.33 -10.52 -2.84
N LEU A 100 -12.66 -9.28 -2.47
CA LEU A 100 -13.89 -8.60 -2.84
C LEU A 100 -13.77 -7.85 -4.17
N VAL A 101 -12.56 -7.42 -4.52
CA VAL A 101 -12.29 -6.63 -5.72
C VAL A 101 -11.71 -7.50 -6.83
N ALA A 102 -12.25 -7.36 -8.04
CA ALA A 102 -11.76 -8.06 -9.23
C ALA A 102 -10.51 -7.37 -9.84
N VAL A 103 -9.59 -6.88 -9.00
CA VAL A 103 -8.35 -6.27 -9.46
C VAL A 103 -7.21 -7.28 -9.43
N ARG A 104 -6.27 -7.14 -10.36
CA ARG A 104 -5.06 -7.95 -10.42
C ARG A 104 -4.07 -7.48 -9.35
N ALA A 105 -4.28 -7.91 -8.11
CA ALA A 105 -3.35 -7.75 -6.99
C ALA A 105 -2.46 -9.01 -6.85
N PRO A 106 -1.24 -8.90 -6.28
CA PRO A 106 -0.45 -10.08 -5.94
C PRO A 106 -1.19 -10.93 -4.90
N ALA A 107 -1.09 -12.25 -4.98
CA ALA A 107 -1.56 -13.09 -3.90
C ALA A 107 -0.79 -12.76 -2.61
N CYS A 108 -1.50 -12.73 -1.48
CA CYS A 108 -0.92 -12.53 -0.16
C CYS A 108 -0.88 -13.87 0.58
N TYR A 109 0.33 -14.34 0.89
CA TYR A 109 0.56 -15.62 1.56
C TYR A 109 0.57 -15.49 3.08
N TYR A 110 0.88 -14.29 3.59
CA TYR A 110 0.91 -13.95 5.00
C TYR A 110 0.75 -12.44 5.17
N VAL A 111 -0.01 -12.02 6.19
CA VAL A 111 -0.13 -10.63 6.60
C VAL A 111 -0.29 -10.55 8.11
N THR A 112 0.41 -9.62 8.73
CA THR A 112 0.33 -9.35 10.17
C THR A 112 0.41 -7.86 10.44
N GLN A 113 -0.19 -7.43 11.54
CA GLN A 113 -0.19 -6.05 12.00
C GLN A 113 -0.26 -6.03 13.53
N ASP A 114 0.44 -5.08 14.16
CA ASP A 114 0.32 -4.84 15.59
C ASP A 114 -0.56 -3.62 15.94
N ALA A 115 -0.73 -3.37 17.24
CA ALA A 115 -1.53 -2.27 17.75
C ALA A 115 -0.91 -0.88 17.49
N GLN A 116 0.38 -0.82 17.13
CA GLN A 116 1.10 0.41 16.82
C GLN A 116 1.02 0.78 15.32
N GLY A 117 0.40 -0.07 14.50
CA GLY A 117 0.26 0.17 13.07
C GLY A 117 1.41 -0.37 12.22
N ARG A 118 2.40 -1.05 12.85
CA ARG A 118 3.41 -1.80 12.11
C ARG A 118 2.76 -2.96 11.41
N SER A 119 3.21 -3.28 10.21
CA SER A 119 2.74 -4.44 9.46
C SER A 119 3.86 -5.09 8.67
N ALA A 120 3.73 -6.38 8.45
CA ALA A 120 4.53 -7.11 7.48
C ALA A 120 3.63 -8.05 6.68
N MET A 121 3.96 -8.24 5.41
CA MET A 121 3.24 -9.15 4.53
C MET A 121 4.18 -9.86 3.57
N ILE A 122 3.79 -11.06 3.15
CA ILE A 122 4.48 -11.87 2.16
C ILE A 122 3.57 -11.98 0.94
N LEU A 123 4.06 -11.49 -0.20
CA LEU A 123 3.31 -11.33 -1.44
C LEU A 123 3.93 -12.16 -2.57
N GLU A 124 3.09 -12.51 -3.54
CA GLU A 124 3.46 -13.10 -4.83
C GLU A 124 4.44 -12.22 -5.61
N ASP A 125 5.43 -12.86 -6.25
CA ASP A 125 6.27 -12.21 -7.25
C ASP A 125 5.57 -12.10 -8.61
N LEU A 126 4.94 -10.94 -8.86
CA LEU A 126 4.31 -10.67 -10.16
C LEU A 126 5.32 -10.59 -11.32
N ILE A 127 6.60 -10.31 -11.05
CA ILE A 127 7.64 -10.29 -12.09
C ILE A 127 7.82 -11.68 -12.68
N SER A 128 7.74 -12.73 -11.86
CA SER A 128 7.75 -14.12 -12.33
C SER A 128 6.58 -14.48 -13.25
N ARG A 129 5.53 -13.65 -13.30
CA ARG A 129 4.38 -13.75 -14.23
C ARG A 129 4.48 -12.80 -15.42
N GLY A 130 5.62 -12.14 -15.61
CA GLY A 130 5.84 -11.18 -16.70
C GLY A 130 5.30 -9.78 -16.42
N ALA A 131 5.01 -9.44 -15.16
CA ALA A 131 4.70 -8.05 -14.80
C ALA A 131 5.96 -7.17 -14.86
N GLU A 132 5.77 -5.93 -15.30
CA GLU A 132 6.79 -4.89 -15.27
C GLU A 132 6.50 -3.92 -14.11
N LEU A 133 7.52 -3.60 -13.32
CA LEU A 133 7.43 -2.54 -12.33
C LEU A 133 7.62 -1.19 -13.02
N TRP A 134 6.65 -0.30 -12.87
CA TRP A 134 6.68 1.02 -13.51
C TRP A 134 7.42 2.05 -12.68
N GLU A 135 8.28 2.84 -13.33
CA GLU A 135 8.87 4.05 -12.75
C GLU A 135 8.04 5.29 -13.12
N CYS A 136 7.87 6.23 -12.19
CA CYS A 136 7.11 7.47 -12.40
C CYS A 136 7.74 8.39 -13.46
N THR A 137 9.03 8.22 -13.76
CA THR A 137 9.78 9.00 -14.75
C THR A 137 9.67 8.46 -16.17
N THR A 138 9.09 7.27 -16.33
CA THR A 138 8.98 6.61 -17.63
C THR A 138 7.58 6.83 -18.22
N PRO A 139 7.45 7.48 -19.38
CA PRO A 139 6.17 7.68 -20.03
C PRO A 139 5.44 6.36 -20.29
N ARG A 140 4.12 6.37 -20.12
CA ARG A 140 3.26 5.21 -20.37
C ARG A 140 2.35 5.45 -21.57
N SER A 141 1.98 4.37 -22.24
CA SER A 141 1.08 4.45 -23.38
C SER A 141 -0.33 4.83 -22.92
N VAL A 142 -1.15 5.32 -23.85
CA VAL A 142 -2.57 5.60 -23.58
C VAL A 142 -3.31 4.33 -23.15
N ASP A 143 -2.95 3.17 -23.72
CA ASP A 143 -3.59 1.89 -23.39
C ASP A 143 -3.21 1.37 -22.00
N ASP A 144 -1.98 1.63 -21.55
CA ASP A 144 -1.56 1.36 -20.16
C ASP A 144 -2.41 2.17 -19.17
N VAL A 145 -2.54 3.48 -19.43
CA VAL A 145 -3.33 4.38 -18.59
C VAL A 145 -4.82 3.99 -18.63
N ARG A 146 -5.35 3.62 -19.80
CA ARG A 146 -6.72 3.12 -19.92
C ARG A 146 -6.94 1.89 -19.05
N SER A 147 -6.04 0.91 -19.12
CA SER A 147 -6.13 -0.34 -18.35
C SER A 147 -6.10 -0.08 -16.84
N LEU A 148 -5.27 0.86 -16.39
CA LEU A 148 -5.25 1.31 -14.98
C LEU A 148 -6.58 1.94 -14.58
N LEU A 149 -7.11 2.87 -15.39
CA LEU A 149 -8.37 3.56 -15.13
C LEU A 149 -9.56 2.60 -15.10
N GLU A 150 -9.58 1.57 -15.94
CA GLU A 150 -10.60 0.52 -15.92
C GLU A 150 -10.58 -0.26 -14.60
N GLY A 151 -9.41 -0.61 -14.07
CA GLY A 151 -9.28 -1.25 -12.75
C GLY A 151 -9.79 -0.36 -11.61
N LEU A 152 -9.46 0.93 -11.63
CA LEU A 152 -9.98 1.90 -10.66
C LEU A 152 -11.51 2.07 -10.78
N ALA A 153 -12.04 2.11 -12.00
CA ALA A 153 -13.47 2.20 -12.24
C ALA A 153 -14.23 0.98 -11.69
N GLN A 154 -13.66 -0.22 -11.78
CA GLN A 154 -14.25 -1.43 -11.19
C GLN A 154 -14.35 -1.35 -9.67
N ILE A 155 -13.28 -0.88 -8.99
CA ILE A 155 -13.32 -0.64 -7.53
C ILE A 155 -14.40 0.38 -7.20
N HIS A 156 -14.41 1.52 -7.90
CA HIS A 156 -15.37 2.60 -7.65
C HIS A 156 -16.81 2.14 -7.87
N ALA A 157 -17.08 1.40 -8.94
CA ALA A 157 -18.42 0.89 -9.26
C ALA A 157 -18.91 -0.10 -8.20
N LEU A 158 -18.05 -0.98 -7.70
CA LEU A 158 -18.41 -1.96 -6.68
C LEU A 158 -18.79 -1.31 -5.35
N PHE A 159 -18.13 -0.22 -4.98
CA PHE A 159 -18.31 0.43 -3.68
C PHE A 159 -19.07 1.76 -3.74
N TRP A 160 -19.62 2.13 -4.89
CA TRP A 160 -20.36 3.39 -5.03
C TRP A 160 -21.61 3.39 -4.14
N GLN A 161 -21.66 4.33 -3.18
CA GLN A 161 -22.74 4.44 -2.19
C GLN A 161 -23.01 3.15 -1.41
N ASP A 162 -21.99 2.30 -1.27
CA ASP A 162 -22.16 1.03 -0.60
C ASP A 162 -22.34 1.24 0.91
N SER A 163 -23.46 0.74 1.45
CA SER A 163 -23.82 0.88 2.86
C SER A 163 -22.86 0.15 3.82
N ARG A 164 -21.99 -0.73 3.29
CA ARG A 164 -20.93 -1.41 4.05
C ARG A 164 -19.77 -0.47 4.37
N LEU A 165 -19.51 0.57 3.57
CA LEU A 165 -18.34 1.45 3.71
C LEU A 165 -18.08 1.95 5.14
N PRO A 166 -19.08 2.44 5.91
CA PRO A 166 -18.85 2.92 7.27
C PRO A 166 -18.49 1.83 8.29
N ARG A 167 -18.71 0.56 7.94
CA ARG A 167 -18.52 -0.61 8.82
C ARG A 167 -17.28 -1.42 8.45
N LEU A 168 -16.66 -1.08 7.33
CA LEU A 168 -15.50 -1.77 6.81
C LEU A 168 -14.26 -1.39 7.64
N PRO A 169 -13.51 -2.38 8.16
CA PRO A 169 -12.37 -2.12 9.03
C PRO A 169 -11.29 -1.37 8.27
N GLY A 170 -10.51 -0.53 8.98
CA GLY A 170 -9.35 0.15 8.41
C GLY A 170 -9.65 1.19 7.32
N ILE A 171 -10.92 1.45 6.98
CA ILE A 171 -11.30 2.50 6.04
C ILE A 171 -11.39 3.84 6.77
N GLY A 172 -10.66 4.84 6.27
CA GLY A 172 -10.76 6.24 6.65
C GLY A 172 -11.03 7.12 5.43
N VAL A 173 -11.40 8.38 5.68
CA VAL A 173 -11.46 9.40 4.63
C VAL A 173 -10.03 9.91 4.41
N PRO A 174 -9.43 9.76 3.21
CA PRO A 174 -8.00 10.05 2.99
C PRO A 174 -7.64 11.52 3.26
N VAL A 175 -8.57 12.43 2.98
CA VAL A 175 -8.47 13.85 3.33
C VAL A 175 -9.87 14.28 3.74
N ASP A 176 -10.22 14.08 5.00
CA ASP A 176 -11.31 14.86 5.60
C ASP A 176 -10.83 16.29 5.82
N ALA A 177 -11.73 17.25 6.03
CA ALA A 177 -11.33 18.64 6.22
C ALA A 177 -10.56 18.90 7.54
N ILE A 178 -10.63 17.98 8.50
CA ILE A 178 -10.30 18.21 9.92
C ILE A 178 -9.48 17.11 10.62
N GLY A 179 -9.23 15.96 10.00
CA GLY A 179 -8.54 14.84 10.61
C GLY A 179 -7.01 14.97 10.62
N PRO A 180 -6.28 13.98 11.16
CA PRO A 180 -4.83 14.07 11.37
C PRO A 180 -4.03 14.37 10.10
N THR A 181 -4.38 13.74 8.98
CA THR A 181 -3.76 14.01 7.67
C THR A 181 -4.03 15.44 7.23
N ALA A 182 -5.26 15.95 7.46
CA ALA A 182 -5.61 17.31 7.12
C ALA A 182 -4.82 18.34 7.93
N ILE A 183 -4.70 18.11 9.24
CA ILE A 183 -3.91 18.92 10.17
C ILE A 183 -2.45 18.96 9.71
N TRP A 184 -1.86 17.80 9.42
CA TRP A 184 -0.48 17.73 8.92
C TRP A 184 -0.31 18.46 7.59
N CYS A 185 -1.23 18.27 6.64
CA CYS A 185 -1.22 18.96 5.34
C CYS A 185 -1.38 20.48 5.48
N ARG A 186 -2.19 20.97 6.42
CA ARG A 186 -2.32 22.42 6.67
C ARG A 186 -1.06 23.01 7.30
N ALA A 187 -0.41 22.25 8.19
CA ALA A 187 0.83 22.68 8.84
C ALA A 187 2.05 22.66 7.90
N ASN A 188 2.13 21.67 7.00
CA ASN A 188 3.34 21.39 6.20
C ASN A 188 3.15 21.54 4.67
N GLY A 189 1.91 21.44 4.19
CA GLY A 189 1.61 21.32 2.77
C GLY A 189 1.84 22.61 1.98
N GLY A 190 1.52 23.78 2.55
CA GLY A 190 1.70 25.06 1.86
C GLY A 190 3.15 25.36 1.49
N GLU A 191 4.10 25.06 2.39
CA GLU A 191 5.53 25.19 2.10
C GLU A 191 6.01 24.17 1.07
N ARG A 192 5.65 22.89 1.25
CA ARG A 192 5.99 21.83 0.29
C ARG A 192 5.46 22.13 -1.10
N LEU A 193 4.21 22.58 -1.20
CA LEU A 193 3.57 22.95 -2.47
C LEU A 193 4.30 24.10 -3.14
N ARG A 194 4.68 25.13 -2.37
CA ARG A 194 5.49 26.25 -2.88
C ARG A 194 6.81 25.76 -3.45
N THR A 195 7.56 24.98 -2.69
CA THR A 195 8.84 24.41 -3.13
C THR A 195 8.70 23.59 -4.41
N ILE A 196 7.64 22.78 -4.53
CA ILE A 196 7.37 21.98 -5.74
C ILE A 196 7.04 22.87 -6.94
N LEU A 197 6.18 23.89 -6.75
CA LEU A 197 5.69 24.76 -7.82
C LEU A 197 6.70 25.83 -8.27
N GLU A 198 7.60 26.24 -7.39
CA GLU A 198 8.71 27.14 -7.73
C GLU A 198 9.90 26.37 -8.33
N GLY A 199 9.94 25.04 -8.15
CA GLY A 199 10.95 24.17 -8.72
C GLY A 199 10.68 23.70 -10.16
N PRO A 200 11.53 22.80 -10.69
CA PRO A 200 11.43 22.29 -12.06
C PRO A 200 10.08 21.66 -12.40
N ARG A 201 9.42 21.02 -11.43
CA ARG A 201 8.09 20.40 -11.63
C ARG A 201 7.02 21.45 -11.89
N GLY A 202 7.03 22.57 -11.16
CA GLY A 202 6.10 23.66 -11.40
C GLY A 202 6.33 24.39 -12.73
N ALA A 203 7.56 24.43 -13.23
CA ALA A 203 7.87 24.96 -14.55
C ALA A 203 7.19 24.18 -15.70
N LEU A 204 6.76 22.95 -15.47
CA LEU A 204 5.97 22.14 -16.41
C LEU A 204 4.47 22.39 -16.32
N MET A 205 3.99 23.06 -15.26
CA MET A 205 2.57 23.30 -15.05
C MET A 205 2.05 24.49 -15.87
N PRO A 206 0.76 24.51 -16.25
CA PRO A 206 0.14 25.69 -16.83
C PRO A 206 0.23 26.90 -15.88
N ALA A 207 0.35 28.11 -16.42
CA ALA A 207 0.52 29.33 -15.62
C ALA A 207 -0.55 29.50 -14.52
N TYR A 208 -1.79 29.09 -14.78
CA TYR A 208 -2.88 29.19 -13.80
C TYR A 208 -2.70 28.28 -12.56
N ALA A 209 -1.90 27.21 -12.67
CA ALA A 209 -1.64 26.22 -11.62
C ALA A 209 -0.33 26.46 -10.88
N ARG A 210 0.50 27.43 -11.32
CA ARG A 210 1.79 27.77 -10.71
C ARG A 210 1.69 28.67 -9.48
N ASN A 211 0.50 29.13 -9.09
CA ASN A 211 0.31 29.96 -7.91
C ASN A 211 0.05 29.07 -6.68
N PRO A 212 1.00 28.94 -5.73
CA PRO A 212 0.87 28.00 -4.62
C PRO A 212 -0.32 28.31 -3.72
N GLN A 213 -0.56 29.58 -3.40
CA GLN A 213 -1.67 30.00 -2.54
C GLN A 213 -3.03 29.69 -3.17
N ARG A 214 -3.16 29.91 -4.48
CA ARG A 214 -4.37 29.58 -5.24
C ARG A 214 -4.59 28.08 -5.28
N THR A 215 -3.54 27.30 -5.56
CA THR A 215 -3.61 25.84 -5.64
C THR A 215 -3.99 25.22 -4.29
N GLU A 216 -3.37 25.67 -3.20
CA GLU A 216 -3.71 25.26 -1.84
C GLU A 216 -5.17 25.61 -1.48
N LYS A 217 -5.59 26.85 -1.74
CA LYS A 217 -6.98 27.28 -1.51
C LYS A 217 -7.99 26.46 -2.32
N ALA A 218 -7.67 26.14 -3.57
CA ALA A 218 -8.52 25.33 -4.44
C ALA A 218 -8.63 23.89 -3.91
N PHE A 219 -7.52 23.30 -3.49
CA PHE A 219 -7.49 21.97 -2.89
C PHE A 219 -8.38 21.88 -1.64
N TRP A 220 -8.22 22.80 -0.68
CA TRP A 220 -9.04 22.78 0.54
C TRP A 220 -10.53 23.04 0.27
N ARG A 221 -10.85 23.94 -0.67
CA ARG A 221 -12.24 24.14 -1.09
C ARG A 221 -12.84 22.88 -1.73
N MET A 222 -12.05 22.13 -2.50
CA MET A 222 -12.47 20.85 -3.07
C MET A 222 -12.76 19.83 -1.96
N VAL A 223 -11.84 19.67 -1.00
CA VAL A 223 -12.02 18.78 0.16
C VAL A 223 -13.31 19.12 0.93
N GLU A 224 -13.50 20.38 1.32
CA GLU A 224 -14.71 20.84 2.02
C GLU A 224 -16.00 20.62 1.21
N THR A 225 -15.91 20.66 -0.11
CA THR A 225 -17.06 20.40 -0.99
C THR A 225 -17.35 18.90 -1.03
N LEU A 226 -16.34 18.05 -1.22
CA LEU A 226 -16.49 16.60 -1.26
C LEU A 226 -16.98 16.03 0.08
N ASP A 227 -16.54 16.62 1.20
CA ASP A 227 -17.03 16.25 2.54
C ASP A 227 -18.53 16.50 2.69
N ARG A 228 -19.04 17.59 2.11
CA ARG A 228 -20.48 17.94 2.11
C ARG A 228 -21.30 17.14 1.11
N THR A 229 -20.68 16.58 0.07
CA THR A 229 -21.39 15.69 -0.84
C THR A 229 -21.51 14.29 -0.23
N ASN A 230 -22.69 13.67 -0.34
CA ASN A 230 -22.87 12.29 0.13
C ASN A 230 -22.21 11.24 -0.77
N GLY A 231 -21.52 11.62 -1.85
CA GLY A 231 -20.76 10.72 -2.72
C GLY A 231 -19.66 9.99 -1.96
N ARG A 232 -19.81 8.67 -1.78
CA ARG A 232 -18.80 7.82 -1.12
C ARG A 232 -18.54 6.59 -1.96
N CYS A 233 -17.27 6.24 -2.12
CA CYS A 233 -16.79 4.99 -2.69
C CYS A 233 -15.43 4.65 -2.07
N LEU A 234 -15.00 3.40 -2.20
CA LEU A 234 -13.65 3.01 -1.85
C LEU A 234 -12.67 3.58 -2.88
N LEU A 235 -11.62 4.25 -2.42
CA LEU A 235 -10.54 4.78 -3.26
C LEU A 235 -9.29 3.92 -3.10
N HIS A 236 -8.51 3.76 -4.18
CA HIS A 236 -7.16 3.19 -4.07
C HIS A 236 -6.25 4.03 -3.16
N GLY A 237 -6.49 5.35 -3.10
CA GLY A 237 -5.78 6.28 -2.20
C GLY A 237 -4.44 6.77 -2.77
N ASP A 238 -3.75 5.97 -3.58
CA ASP A 238 -2.46 6.37 -4.17
C ASP A 238 -2.17 5.68 -5.54
N PRO A 239 -2.78 6.13 -6.66
CA PRO A 239 -2.73 5.40 -7.92
C PRO A 239 -1.51 5.77 -8.81
N HIS A 240 -0.49 6.45 -8.28
CA HIS A 240 0.68 6.80 -9.09
C HIS A 240 1.63 5.61 -9.28
N PRO A 241 2.29 5.49 -10.45
CA PRO A 241 3.32 4.48 -10.64
C PRO A 241 4.57 4.87 -9.87
N GLY A 242 4.86 4.17 -8.76
CA GLY A 242 6.07 4.36 -7.95
C GLY A 242 6.01 5.58 -7.03
#